data_AF-A0A7W1SBZ3-F1
#
_entry.id   AF-A0A7W1SBZ3-F1
#
_cell.length_a   1.000
_cell.length_b   1.000
_cell.length_c   1.000
_cell.angle_alpha   90.00
_cell.angle_beta   90.00
_cell.angle_gamma   90.00
#
_symmetry.space_group_name_H-M   'P 1'
#
loop_
_entity.id
_entity.type
_entity.pdbx_description
1 polymer ?
#
loop_
_entity_poly.entity_id
_entity_poly.type
_entity_poly.pdbx_seq_one_letter_code
_entity_poly.pdbx_strand_id
1 'polypeptide(L)'
;MPMRALTSLPDTDVRERLDALVAALNSLDRQVATLTATVAALMALRAPGPRDRADKALVGALAVSTRGLSFTAAAVWRHRAVDEALADALEQADVDSPRQLGRLLRRVEGRTVDGVRIARVGADREGLIWRASLQE
;
A
#
# COMPACT_ATOMS: atom_id res chain seq x y z
N MET A 1 -71.68 -19.92 -12.28
CA MET A 1 -70.24 -20.17 -12.06
C MET A 1 -69.43 -19.28 -13.01
N PRO A 2 -68.74 -18.22 -12.55
CA PRO A 2 -67.87 -17.45 -13.42
C PRO A 2 -66.45 -18.05 -13.45
N MET A 3 -65.96 -18.35 -14.65
CA MET A 3 -64.56 -18.67 -14.94
C MET A 3 -63.68 -17.46 -14.61
N ARG A 4 -62.69 -17.67 -13.73
CA ARG A 4 -61.61 -16.71 -13.47
C ARG A 4 -60.78 -16.55 -14.76
N ALA A 5 -60.80 -15.35 -15.32
CA ALA A 5 -59.82 -14.93 -16.31
C ALA A 5 -58.45 -14.88 -15.64
N LEU A 6 -57.51 -15.66 -16.17
CA LEU A 6 -56.08 -15.55 -15.86
C LEU A 6 -55.59 -14.21 -16.42
N THR A 7 -55.47 -13.21 -15.56
CA THR A 7 -54.77 -11.96 -15.87
C THR A 7 -53.29 -12.30 -16.10
N SER A 8 -52.93 -12.41 -17.38
CA SER A 8 -51.55 -12.32 -17.84
C SER A 8 -50.93 -11.05 -17.29
N LEU A 9 -49.89 -11.17 -16.46
CA LEU A 9 -48.99 -10.05 -16.18
C LEU A 9 -48.46 -9.54 -17.53
N PRO A 10 -48.53 -8.22 -17.82
CA PRO A 10 -48.14 -7.71 -19.11
C PRO A 10 -46.62 -7.83 -19.26
N ASP A 11 -46.18 -8.58 -20.28
CA ASP A 11 -44.77 -8.72 -20.72
C ASP A 11 -44.04 -7.38 -20.89
N THR A 12 -44.79 -6.29 -21.02
CA THR A 12 -44.33 -4.90 -21.10
C THR A 12 -43.60 -4.44 -19.84
N ASP A 13 -44.05 -4.83 -18.64
CA ASP A 13 -43.42 -4.44 -17.35
C ASP A 13 -42.04 -5.10 -17.17
N VAL A 14 -41.91 -6.36 -17.62
CA VAL A 14 -40.64 -7.09 -17.55
C VAL A 14 -39.62 -6.46 -18.51
N ARG A 15 -40.04 -6.10 -19.73
CA ARG A 15 -39.17 -5.46 -20.71
C ARG A 15 -38.66 -4.09 -20.25
N GLU A 16 -39.55 -3.25 -19.73
CA GLU A 16 -39.18 -1.92 -19.22
C GLU A 16 -38.20 -2.01 -18.05
N ARG A 17 -38.38 -3.00 -17.15
CA ARG A 17 -37.45 -3.26 -16.05
C ARG A 17 -36.10 -3.80 -16.52
N LEU A 18 -36.08 -4.63 -17.57
CA LEU A 18 -34.83 -5.10 -18.18
C LEU A 18 -34.07 -3.95 -18.84
N ASP A 19 -34.76 -3.08 -19.57
CA ASP A 19 -34.14 -1.91 -20.20
C ASP A 19 -33.57 -0.93 -19.16
N ALA A 20 -34.29 -0.71 -18.06
CA ALA A 20 -33.81 0.10 -16.93
C ALA A 20 -32.57 -0.51 -16.26
N LEU A 21 -32.54 -1.84 -16.08
CA LEU A 21 -31.38 -2.54 -15.53
C LEU A 21 -30.16 -2.46 -16.45
N VAL A 22 -30.35 -2.62 -17.77
CA VAL A 22 -29.27 -2.48 -18.76
C VAL A 22 -28.74 -1.05 -18.77
N ALA A 23 -29.60 -0.04 -18.71
CA ALA A 23 -29.18 1.36 -18.62
C ALA A 23 -28.38 1.64 -17.32
N ALA A 24 -28.81 1.06 -16.20
CA ALA A 24 -28.10 1.18 -14.92
C ALA A 24 -26.73 0.50 -14.96
N LEU A 25 -26.62 -0.71 -15.54
CA LEU A 25 -25.35 -1.42 -15.71
C LEU A 25 -24.38 -0.62 -16.60
N ASN A 26 -24.86 -0.09 -17.73
CA ASN A 26 -24.04 0.76 -18.61
C ASN A 26 -23.61 2.07 -17.95
N SER A 27 -24.42 2.61 -17.02
CA SER A 27 -24.02 3.76 -16.21
C SER A 27 -22.93 3.39 -15.22
N LEU A 28 -23.07 2.24 -14.54
CA LEU A 28 -22.09 1.75 -13.58
C LEU A 28 -20.75 1.43 -14.25
N ASP A 29 -20.75 0.77 -15.40
CA ASP A 29 -19.52 0.47 -16.15
C ASP A 29 -18.78 1.74 -16.55
N ARG A 30 -19.50 2.78 -16.98
CA ARG A 30 -18.89 4.08 -17.29
C ARG A 30 -18.28 4.74 -16.06
N GLN A 31 -18.94 4.63 -14.90
CA GLN A 31 -18.41 5.15 -13.64
C GLN A 31 -17.16 4.39 -13.20
N VAL A 32 -17.18 3.05 -13.28
CA VAL A 32 -16.02 2.20 -12.96
C VAL A 32 -14.85 2.50 -13.89
N ALA A 33 -15.09 2.62 -15.20
CA ALA A 33 -14.06 2.99 -16.17
C ALA A 33 -13.46 4.37 -15.86
N THR A 34 -14.30 5.35 -15.53
CA THR A 34 -13.85 6.71 -15.16
C THR A 34 -13.03 6.71 -13.88
N LEU A 35 -13.47 5.99 -12.85
CA LEU A 35 -12.73 5.86 -11.59
C LEU A 35 -11.37 5.19 -11.84
N THR A 36 -11.36 4.12 -12.63
CA THR A 36 -10.14 3.36 -12.94
C THR A 36 -9.14 4.23 -13.70
N ALA A 37 -9.60 4.99 -14.69
CA ALA A 37 -8.77 5.95 -15.43
C ALA A 37 -8.24 7.07 -14.52
N THR A 38 -9.06 7.58 -13.61
CA THR A 38 -8.66 8.61 -12.65
C THR A 38 -7.60 8.09 -11.67
N VAL A 39 -7.80 6.88 -11.13
CA VAL A 39 -6.80 6.22 -10.27
C VAL A 39 -5.50 5.99 -11.03
N ALA A 40 -5.57 5.50 -12.27
CA ALA A 40 -4.38 5.31 -13.10
C ALA A 40 -3.65 6.63 -13.38
N ALA A 41 -4.38 7.72 -13.68
CA ALA A 41 -3.80 9.04 -13.89
C ALA A 41 -3.16 9.58 -12.60
N LEU A 42 -3.80 9.44 -11.45
CA LEU A 42 -3.24 9.84 -10.15
C LEU A 42 -2.00 9.02 -9.78
N MET A 43 -1.98 7.73 -10.11
CA MET A 43 -0.81 6.88 -9.93
C MET A 43 0.33 7.26 -10.89
N ALA A 44 0.03 7.61 -12.14
CA ALA A 44 1.01 8.06 -13.12
C ALA A 44 1.61 9.44 -12.78
N LEU A 45 0.81 10.33 -12.19
CA LEU A 45 1.27 11.63 -11.69
C LEU A 45 2.10 11.53 -10.40
N ARG A 46 2.03 10.39 -9.71
CA ARG A 46 2.83 10.11 -8.52
C ARG A 46 4.23 9.66 -8.93
N ALA A 47 4.99 10.55 -9.57
CA ALA A 47 6.44 10.43 -9.53
C ALA A 47 6.83 10.36 -8.03
N PRO A 48 7.63 9.38 -7.58
CA PRO A 48 8.01 9.27 -6.18
C PRO A 48 8.61 10.62 -5.78
N GLY A 49 7.96 11.27 -4.82
CA GLY A 49 8.42 12.56 -4.33
C GLY A 49 9.85 12.42 -3.81
N PRO A 50 10.60 13.53 -3.62
CA PRO A 50 11.93 13.48 -3.01
C PRO A 50 11.95 12.63 -1.73
N ARG A 51 10.89 12.72 -0.93
CA ARG A 51 10.68 11.93 0.28
C ARG A 51 10.54 10.42 0.04
N ASP A 52 9.82 10.00 -1.00
CA ASP A 52 9.66 8.58 -1.32
C ASP A 52 10.98 7.98 -1.80
N ARG A 53 11.79 8.75 -2.53
CA ARG A 53 13.15 8.33 -2.95
C ARG A 53 14.08 8.16 -1.76
N ALA A 54 14.04 9.06 -0.80
CA ALA A 54 14.85 8.94 0.41
C ALA A 54 14.41 7.77 1.30
N ASP A 55 13.09 7.57 1.47
CA ASP A 55 12.54 6.40 2.17
C ASP A 55 13.00 5.09 1.51
N LYS A 56 12.98 5.02 0.17
CA LYS A 56 13.48 3.88 -0.62
C LYS A 56 14.96 3.62 -0.37
N ALA A 57 15.80 4.64 -0.46
CA ALA A 57 17.23 4.53 -0.22
C ALA A 57 17.52 4.02 1.20
N LEU A 58 16.81 4.54 2.21
CA LEU A 58 16.92 4.07 3.58
C LEU A 58 16.52 2.60 3.75
N VAL A 59 15.42 2.16 3.14
CA VAL A 59 15.01 0.74 3.20
C VAL A 59 16.05 -0.17 2.55
N GLY A 60 16.65 0.26 1.43
CA GLY A 60 17.77 -0.45 0.79
C GLY A 60 19.00 -0.54 1.71
N ALA A 61 19.42 0.59 2.29
CA ALA A 61 20.53 0.64 3.24
C ALA A 61 20.29 -0.29 4.44
N LEU A 62 19.08 -0.29 5.01
CA LEU A 62 18.72 -1.18 6.10
C LEU A 62 18.87 -2.66 5.72
N ALA A 63 18.43 -3.07 4.52
CA ALA A 63 18.58 -4.44 4.07
C ALA A 63 20.06 -4.85 3.94
N VAL A 64 20.90 -3.96 3.42
CA VAL A 64 22.35 -4.19 3.27
C VAL A 64 23.05 -4.27 4.64
N SER A 65 22.81 -3.30 5.52
CA SER A 65 23.44 -3.23 6.85
C SER A 65 23.00 -4.38 7.75
N THR A 66 21.72 -4.76 7.71
CA THR A 66 21.18 -5.81 8.58
C THR A 66 21.35 -7.21 8.03
N ARG A 67 21.59 -7.35 6.71
CA ARG A 67 21.81 -8.65 6.02
C ARG A 67 20.73 -9.69 6.35
N GLY A 68 19.47 -9.27 6.44
CA GLY A 68 18.35 -10.14 6.77
C GLY A 68 18.18 -10.47 8.26
N LEU A 69 19.08 -9.99 9.13
CA LEU A 69 18.97 -10.17 10.57
C LEU A 69 17.84 -9.32 11.15
N SER A 70 17.34 -9.75 12.30
CA SER A 70 16.35 -8.99 13.05
C SER A 70 17.00 -7.79 13.74
N PHE A 71 16.33 -6.64 13.75
CA PHE A 71 16.86 -5.40 14.34
C PHE A 71 15.77 -4.57 15.02
N THR A 72 16.17 -3.72 15.95
CA THR A 72 15.32 -2.66 16.50
C THR A 72 15.73 -1.30 15.93
N ALA A 73 14.83 -0.33 15.92
CA ALA A 73 15.17 1.03 15.49
C ALA A 73 16.29 1.64 16.35
N ALA A 74 16.35 1.29 17.65
CA ALA A 74 17.41 1.72 18.55
C ALA A 74 18.76 1.07 18.23
N ALA A 75 18.78 -0.20 17.81
CA ALA A 75 19.99 -0.89 17.37
C ALA A 75 20.55 -0.27 16.09
N VAL A 76 19.70 -0.05 15.08
CA VAL A 76 20.08 0.64 13.84
C VAL A 76 20.62 2.04 14.13
N TRP A 77 19.94 2.78 15.00
CA TRP A 77 20.39 4.11 15.40
C TRP A 77 21.80 4.06 15.98
N ARG A 78 22.10 3.14 16.90
CA ARG A 78 23.47 2.99 17.43
C ARG A 78 24.47 2.58 16.34
N HIS A 79 24.05 1.70 15.42
CA HIS A 79 24.91 1.18 14.36
C HIS A 79 25.36 2.25 13.35
N ARG A 80 24.55 3.30 13.12
CA ARG A 80 24.91 4.41 12.23
C ARG A 80 26.25 5.08 12.58
N ALA A 81 26.71 4.96 13.83
CA ALA A 81 28.00 5.51 14.25
C ALA A 81 29.21 4.80 13.62
N VAL A 82 29.01 3.60 13.05
CA VAL A 82 30.07 2.79 12.43
C VAL A 82 29.75 2.37 10.99
N ASP A 83 28.56 2.69 10.50
CA ASP A 83 28.09 2.42 9.14
C ASP A 83 27.70 3.76 8.48
N GLU A 84 28.63 4.32 7.72
CA GLU A 84 28.50 5.62 7.04
C GLU A 84 27.35 5.62 6.02
N ALA A 85 27.20 4.54 5.26
CA ALA A 85 26.11 4.42 4.28
C ALA A 85 24.74 4.42 4.96
N LEU A 86 24.61 3.78 6.12
CA LEU A 86 23.39 3.83 6.92
C LEU A 86 23.16 5.23 7.52
N ALA A 87 24.21 5.93 7.95
CA ALA A 87 24.11 7.29 8.46
C ALA A 87 23.62 8.27 7.38
N ASP A 88 24.23 8.24 6.19
CA ASP A 88 23.83 9.06 5.05
C ASP A 88 22.38 8.80 4.65
N ALA A 89 21.96 7.54 4.63
CA ALA A 89 20.59 7.19 4.28
C ALA A 89 19.57 7.67 5.32
N LEU A 90 19.93 7.67 6.62
CA LEU A 90 19.10 8.25 7.68
C LEU A 90 18.98 9.78 7.54
N GLU A 91 20.07 10.46 7.20
CA GLU A 91 20.09 11.90 6.97
C GLU A 91 19.26 12.30 5.75
N GLN A 92 19.45 11.61 4.62
CA GLN A 92 18.67 11.86 3.39
C GLN A 92 17.17 11.63 3.60
N ALA A 93 16.80 10.68 4.46
CA ALA A 93 15.41 10.40 4.82
C ALA A 93 14.84 11.34 5.90
N ASP A 94 15.62 12.33 6.36
CA ASP A 94 15.25 13.26 7.43
C ASP A 94 14.83 12.51 8.71
N VAL A 95 15.62 11.48 9.07
CA VAL A 95 15.41 10.64 10.25
C VAL A 95 16.43 11.00 11.33
N ASP A 96 16.00 11.80 12.30
CA ASP A 96 16.85 12.35 13.36
C ASP A 96 16.87 11.53 14.66
N SER A 97 16.09 10.45 14.74
CA SER A 97 15.91 9.71 15.98
C SER A 97 15.38 8.27 15.77
N PRO A 98 15.61 7.35 16.74
CA PRO A 98 15.07 6.00 16.70
C PRO A 98 13.54 5.98 16.60
N ARG A 99 12.88 6.98 17.21
CA ARG A 99 11.42 7.11 17.19
C ARG A 99 10.90 7.43 15.80
N GLN A 100 11.56 8.34 15.08
CA GLN A 100 11.21 8.65 13.69
C GLN A 100 11.43 7.45 12.78
N LEU A 101 12.56 6.74 12.95
CA LEU A 101 12.83 5.50 12.22
C LEU A 101 11.72 4.47 12.45
N GLY A 102 11.31 4.26 13.71
CA GLY A 102 10.20 3.35 14.03
C GLY A 102 8.87 3.73 13.38
N ARG A 103 8.57 5.03 13.23
CA ARG A 103 7.37 5.50 12.50
C ARG A 103 7.48 5.25 11.01
N LEU A 104 8.67 5.47 10.43
CA LEU A 104 8.93 5.17 9.03
C LEU A 104 8.75 3.68 8.74
N LEU A 105 9.33 2.81 9.58
CA LEU A 105 9.20 1.35 9.45
C LEU A 105 7.73 0.90 9.52
N ARG A 106 6.92 1.46 10.41
CA ARG A 106 5.46 1.21 10.44
C ARG A 106 4.75 1.67 9.18
N ARG A 107 5.18 2.78 8.56
CA ARG A 107 4.60 3.30 7.31
C ARG A 107 4.89 2.39 6.12
N VAL A 108 6.07 1.76 6.09
CA VAL A 108 6.50 0.86 5.02
C VAL A 108 6.26 -0.62 5.33
N GLU A 109 5.74 -0.94 6.52
CA GLU A 109 5.45 -2.31 6.96
C GLU A 109 4.52 -3.02 5.96
N GLY A 110 4.90 -4.24 5.57
CA GLY A 110 4.14 -5.06 4.64
C GLY A 110 4.21 -4.62 3.18
N ARG A 111 4.91 -3.51 2.87
CA ARG A 111 5.16 -3.07 1.50
C ARG A 111 6.52 -3.59 1.02
N THR A 112 6.59 -3.86 -0.28
CA THR A 112 7.87 -4.11 -0.97
C THR A 112 8.35 -2.78 -1.53
N VAL A 113 9.59 -2.42 -1.20
CA VAL A 113 10.25 -1.17 -1.60
C VAL A 113 11.58 -1.55 -2.24
N ASP A 114 11.70 -1.35 -3.56
CA ASP A 114 12.88 -1.70 -4.36
C ASP A 114 13.41 -3.12 -4.08
N GLY A 115 12.51 -4.11 -4.08
CA GLY A 115 12.83 -5.53 -3.83
C GLY A 115 13.04 -5.89 -2.35
N VAL A 116 12.97 -4.93 -1.43
CA VAL A 116 13.07 -5.17 0.01
C VAL A 116 11.69 -5.13 0.66
N ARG A 117 11.38 -6.14 1.47
CA ARG A 117 10.20 -6.17 2.33
C ARG A 117 10.59 -5.93 3.79
N ILE A 118 9.93 -4.97 4.41
CA ILE A 118 10.04 -4.72 5.86
C ILE A 118 8.90 -5.44 6.57
N ALA A 119 9.23 -6.29 7.53
CA ALA A 119 8.27 -7.02 8.34
C ALA A 119 8.58 -6.83 9.83
N ARG A 120 7.53 -6.64 10.62
CA ARG A 120 7.62 -6.76 12.06
C ARG A 120 7.62 -8.23 12.44
N VAL A 121 8.62 -8.65 13.22
CA VAL A 121 8.79 -10.05 13.65
C VAL A 121 8.59 -10.25 15.15
N GLY A 122 8.51 -9.16 15.92
CA GLY A 122 8.26 -9.24 17.36
C GLY A 122 8.31 -7.89 18.07
N ALA A 123 8.44 -7.95 19.39
CA ALA A 123 8.72 -6.82 20.26
C ALA A 123 9.47 -7.31 21.50
N ASP A 124 10.32 -6.46 22.05
CA ASP A 124 11.03 -6.67 23.31
C ASP A 124 11.02 -5.38 24.17
N ARG A 125 11.83 -5.37 25.23
CA ARG A 125 12.01 -4.19 26.11
C ARG A 125 12.66 -2.98 25.42
N GLU A 126 13.35 -3.19 24.30
CA GLU A 126 14.02 -2.14 23.51
C GLU A 126 13.10 -1.60 22.39
N GLY A 127 12.04 -2.33 22.05
CA GLY A 127 10.95 -1.86 21.22
C GLY A 127 10.48 -2.90 20.21
N LEU A 128 10.05 -2.44 19.03
CA LEU A 128 9.61 -3.33 17.96
C LEU A 128 10.82 -3.96 17.26
N ILE A 129 10.72 -5.26 17.00
CA ILE A 129 11.73 -6.02 16.26
C ILE A 129 11.26 -6.15 14.81
N TRP A 130 12.15 -5.76 13.90
CA TRP A 130 11.94 -5.71 12.46
C TRP A 130 12.88 -6.67 11.76
N ARG A 131 12.53 -7.05 10.53
CA ARG A 131 13.40 -7.75 9.59
C ARG A 131 13.23 -7.14 8.20
N ALA A 132 14.35 -6.95 7.52
CA ALA A 132 14.40 -6.55 6.11
C ALA A 132 14.79 -7.76 5.27
N SER A 133 13.95 -8.20 4.35
CA SER A 133 14.22 -9.37 3.49
C SER A 133 14.11 -8.98 2.02
N LEU A 134 15.06 -9.44 1.21
CA LEU A 134 14.94 -9.37 -0.24
C LEU A 134 13.78 -10.28 -0.70
N GLN A 135 12.98 -9.79 -1.63
CA GLN A 135 11.98 -10.56 -2.36
C GLN A 135 12.51 -10.71 -3.78
N GLU A 136 12.67 -11.96 -4.21
CA GLU A 136 12.98 -12.33 -5.58
C GLU A 136 11.81 -12.03 -6.54
#